data_AF-A0A699Z3G0-F1
#
_entry.id   AF-A0A699Z3G0-F1
#
_cell.length_a   1.000
_cell.length_b   1.000
_cell.length_c   1.000
_cell.angle_alpha   90.00
_cell.angle_beta   90.00
_cell.angle_gamma   90.00
#
_symmetry.space_group_name_H-M   'P 1'
#
loop_
_entity.id
_entity.type
_entity.pdbx_description
1 polymer ?
#
loop_
_entity_poly.entity_id
_entity_poly.type
_entity_poly.pdbx_seq_one_letter_code
_entity_poly.pdbx_strand_id
1 'polypeptide(L)'
;MEALDPAVLEEFRQRAAEEDAERQAQPQDPEADPIRFNFHRVLMNAASRGLTEQAEETIAQMSRTGLPPGPRAYNSLAFAYVRAKQPYEALDVARRVVEQ
;
A
#
# COMPACT_ATOMS: atom_id res chain seq x y z
N MET A 1 12.85 -27.99 -37.69
CA MET A 1 12.66 -27.25 -36.43
C MET A 1 14.01 -27.25 -35.76
N GLU A 2 14.77 -26.16 -35.95
CA GLU A 2 16.16 -26.05 -35.50
C GLU A 2 16.16 -25.86 -33.98
N ALA A 3 16.85 -26.73 -33.26
CA ALA A 3 16.97 -26.62 -31.81
C ALA A 3 17.84 -25.40 -31.49
N LEU A 4 17.38 -24.55 -30.56
CA LEU A 4 18.17 -23.42 -30.09
C LEU A 4 19.53 -23.89 -29.57
N ASP A 5 20.57 -23.12 -29.87
CA ASP A 5 21.93 -23.36 -29.38
C ASP A 5 21.94 -23.45 -27.84
N PRO A 6 22.56 -24.48 -27.24
CA PRO A 6 22.68 -24.60 -25.79
C PRO A 6 23.24 -23.34 -25.10
N ALA A 7 24.12 -22.58 -25.77
CA ALA A 7 24.65 -21.32 -25.26
C ALA A 7 23.56 -20.25 -25.11
N VAL A 8 22.64 -20.17 -26.09
CA VAL A 8 21.51 -19.24 -26.07
C VAL A 8 20.52 -19.64 -24.96
N LEU A 9 20.27 -20.95 -24.78
CA LEU A 9 19.40 -21.42 -23.71
C LEU A 9 19.96 -21.10 -22.31
N GLU A 10 21.28 -21.17 -22.14
CA GLU A 10 21.92 -20.84 -20.87
C GLU A 10 21.90 -19.35 -20.59
N GLU A 11 22.11 -18.49 -21.61
CA GLU A 11 21.95 -17.05 -21.47
C GLU A 11 20.53 -16.67 -21.02
N PHE A 12 19.49 -17.28 -21.61
CA PHE A 12 18.12 -17.06 -21.17
C PHE A 12 17.88 -17.47 -19.71
N ARG A 13 18.50 -18.57 -19.26
CA ARG A 13 18.40 -19.02 -17.86
C ARG A 13 19.11 -18.07 -16.91
N GLN A 14 20.31 -17.60 -17.26
CA GLN A 14 21.06 -16.63 -16.47
C GLN A 14 20.28 -15.33 -16.33
N ARG A 15 19.77 -14.79 -17.45
CA ARG A 15 18.98 -13.57 -17.45
C ARG A 15 17.69 -13.70 -16.63
N ALA A 16 16.99 -14.82 -16.72
CA ALA A 16 15.81 -15.07 -15.90
C ALA A 16 16.15 -15.13 -14.40
N ALA A 17 17.27 -15.76 -14.04
CA ALA A 17 17.75 -15.83 -12.66
C ALA A 17 18.18 -14.46 -12.12
N GLU A 18 18.82 -13.63 -12.95
CA GLU A 18 19.17 -12.24 -12.62
C GLU A 18 17.91 -11.38 -12.42
N GLU A 19 16.95 -11.43 -13.34
CA GLU A 19 15.67 -10.70 -13.23
C GLU A 19 14.85 -11.12 -11.99
N ASP A 20 14.90 -12.41 -11.61
CA ASP A 20 14.26 -12.91 -10.39
C ASP A 20 15.02 -12.47 -9.12
N ALA A 21 16.36 -12.49 -9.16
CA ALA A 21 17.20 -12.01 -8.07
C ALA A 21 17.01 -10.50 -7.84
N GLU A 22 16.94 -9.71 -8.90
CA GLU A 22 16.63 -8.28 -8.85
C GLU A 22 15.24 -8.02 -8.28
N ARG A 23 14.23 -8.79 -8.68
CA ARG A 23 12.89 -8.72 -8.10
C ARG A 23 12.86 -9.04 -6.60
N GLN A 24 13.67 -10.01 -6.17
CA GLN A 24 13.79 -10.37 -4.75
C GLN A 24 14.61 -9.36 -3.94
N ALA A 25 15.60 -8.72 -4.56
CA ALA A 25 16.47 -7.73 -3.94
C ALA A 25 15.81 -6.35 -3.79
N GLN A 26 14.76 -6.06 -4.56
CA GLN A 26 13.97 -4.85 -4.37
C GLN A 26 13.27 -4.87 -3.00
N PRO A 27 13.29 -3.76 -2.24
CA PRO A 27 12.56 -3.66 -0.99
C PRO A 27 11.09 -3.95 -1.25
N GLN A 28 10.58 -5.04 -0.67
CA GLN A 28 9.16 -5.33 -0.70
C GLN A 28 8.46 -4.20 0.04
N ASP A 29 7.49 -3.52 -0.59
CA ASP A 29 6.68 -2.49 0.10
C ASP A 29 6.05 -3.17 1.32
N PRO A 30 6.38 -2.76 2.57
CA PRO A 30 5.79 -3.36 3.76
C PRO A 30 4.27 -3.15 3.82
N GLU A 31 3.73 -2.24 3.01
CA GLU A 31 2.29 -2.07 2.79
C GLU A 31 1.68 -3.00 1.73
N ALA A 32 2.48 -3.84 1.05
CA ALA A 32 2.01 -4.87 0.11
C ALA A 32 1.44 -6.13 0.78
N ASP A 33 1.41 -6.17 2.12
CA ASP A 33 0.71 -7.21 2.87
C ASP A 33 -0.77 -7.32 2.39
N PRO A 34 -1.24 -8.51 1.98
CA PRO A 34 -2.60 -8.69 1.46
C PRO A 34 -3.72 -8.23 2.41
N ILE A 35 -3.49 -8.30 3.72
CA ILE A 35 -4.43 -7.83 4.74
C ILE A 35 -4.43 -6.30 4.77
N ARG A 36 -3.25 -5.65 4.71
CA ARG A 36 -3.15 -4.18 4.58
C ARG A 36 -3.82 -3.68 3.30
N PHE A 37 -3.65 -4.40 2.19
CA PHE A 37 -4.29 -4.07 0.92
C PHE A 37 -5.82 -3.98 1.05
N ASN A 38 -6.46 -4.91 1.75
CA ASN A 38 -7.91 -4.88 1.97
C ASN A 38 -8.34 -3.65 2.78
N PHE A 39 -7.61 -3.29 3.84
CA PHE A 39 -7.87 -2.07 4.61
C PHE A 39 -7.72 -0.81 3.75
N HIS A 40 -6.67 -0.72 2.95
CA HIS A 40 -6.46 0.43 2.05
C HIS A 40 -7.57 0.56 1.00
N ARG A 41 -8.10 -0.55 0.49
CA ARG A 41 -9.27 -0.52 -0.42
C ARG A 41 -10.51 0.07 0.25
N VAL A 42 -10.79 -0.34 1.49
CA VAL A 42 -11.94 0.20 2.26
C VAL A 42 -11.72 1.69 2.56
N LEU A 43 -10.52 2.06 3.00
CA LEU A 43 -10.16 3.45 3.26
C LEU A 43 -10.33 4.32 2.02
N MET A 44 -9.83 3.88 0.87
CA MET A 44 -9.94 4.65 -0.38
C MET A 44 -11.40 4.81 -0.82
N ASN A 45 -12.22 3.76 -0.66
CA ASN A 45 -13.65 3.85 -0.94
C ASN A 45 -14.34 4.89 -0.04
N ALA A 46 -14.11 4.81 1.27
CA ALA A 46 -14.66 5.76 2.24
C ALA A 46 -14.19 7.19 1.93
N ALA A 47 -12.90 7.36 1.64
CA ALA A 47 -12.30 8.65 1.36
C ALA A 47 -12.87 9.32 0.10
N SER A 48 -13.02 8.58 -0.99
CA SER A 48 -13.61 9.10 -2.23
C SER A 48 -15.03 9.68 -2.04
N ARG A 49 -15.76 9.15 -1.05
CA ARG A 49 -17.14 9.51 -0.69
C ARG A 49 -17.24 10.47 0.50
N GLY A 50 -16.11 10.83 1.13
CA GLY A 50 -16.08 11.68 2.33
C GLY A 50 -16.69 11.02 3.57
N LEU A 51 -16.67 9.68 3.66
CA LEU A 51 -17.21 8.94 4.80
C LEU A 51 -16.17 8.86 5.92
N THR A 52 -16.09 9.91 6.73
CA THR A 52 -15.05 10.09 7.76
C THR A 52 -15.15 9.07 8.89
N GLU A 53 -16.37 8.78 9.39
CA GLU A 53 -16.58 7.76 10.42
C GLU A 53 -16.11 6.37 9.98
N GLN A 54 -16.47 5.96 8.76
CA GLN A 54 -16.04 4.68 8.20
C GLN A 54 -14.51 4.63 8.03
N ALA A 55 -13.89 5.74 7.62
CA ALA A 55 -12.45 5.82 7.49
C ALA A 55 -11.74 5.70 8.86
N GLU A 56 -12.21 6.41 9.90
CA GLU A 56 -11.70 6.31 11.27
C GLU A 56 -11.86 4.89 11.84
N GLU A 57 -13.02 4.26 11.64
CA GLU A 57 -13.25 2.89 12.08
C GLU A 57 -12.28 1.90 11.42
N THR A 58 -11.99 2.11 10.13
CA THR A 58 -11.04 1.29 9.38
C THR A 58 -9.62 1.44 9.93
N ILE A 59 -9.17 2.67 10.24
CA ILE A 59 -7.88 2.94 10.90
C ILE A 59 -7.83 2.23 12.27
N ALA A 60 -8.88 2.35 13.08
CA ALA A 60 -8.93 1.70 14.37
C ALA A 60 -8.91 0.17 14.25
N GLN A 61 -9.57 -0.39 13.23
CA GLN A 61 -9.57 -1.81 12.95
C GLN A 61 -8.18 -2.32 12.56
N MET A 62 -7.43 -1.57 11.74
CA MET A 62 -6.03 -1.90 11.41
C MET A 62 -5.18 -2.05 12.68
N SER A 63 -5.26 -1.08 13.60
CA SER A 63 -4.55 -1.16 14.88
C SER A 63 -4.98 -2.37 15.73
N ARG A 64 -6.29 -2.66 15.79
CA ARG A 64 -6.82 -3.82 16.54
C ARG A 64 -6.39 -5.16 15.97
N THR A 65 -6.13 -5.27 14.67
CA THR A 65 -5.66 -6.49 14.02
C THR A 65 -4.14 -6.67 14.10
N GLY A 66 -3.43 -5.80 14.84
CA GLY A 66 -1.98 -5.85 14.98
C GLY A 66 -1.23 -5.28 13.76
N LEU A 67 -1.94 -4.60 12.85
CA LEU A 67 -1.38 -3.96 11.67
C LEU A 67 -1.37 -2.44 11.89
N PRO A 68 -0.32 -1.85 12.49
CA PRO A 68 -0.28 -0.41 12.74
C PRO A 68 -0.51 0.36 11.42
N PRO A 69 -1.45 1.33 11.41
CA PRO A 69 -1.73 2.14 10.22
C PRO A 69 -0.47 2.90 9.80
N GLY A 70 -0.13 2.82 8.51
CA GLY A 70 1.01 3.52 7.95
C GLY A 70 0.63 4.91 7.41
N PRO A 71 1.62 5.66 6.88
CA PRO A 71 1.39 6.96 6.26
C PRO A 71 0.33 6.94 5.16
N ARG A 72 0.26 5.88 4.33
CA ARG A 72 -0.74 5.75 3.25
C ARG A 72 -2.17 5.66 3.80
N ALA A 73 -2.35 4.98 4.93
CA ALA A 73 -3.64 4.83 5.59
C ALA A 73 -4.14 6.17 6.14
N TYR A 74 -3.30 6.90 6.87
CA TYR A 74 -3.64 8.23 7.39
C TYR A 74 -3.83 9.28 6.30
N ASN A 75 -3.06 9.22 5.21
CA ASN A 75 -3.30 10.09 4.05
C ASN A 75 -4.69 9.85 3.44
N SER A 76 -5.13 8.59 3.39
CA SER A 76 -6.49 8.26 2.94
C SER A 76 -7.56 8.80 3.90
N LEU A 77 -7.33 8.73 5.21
CA LEU A 77 -8.21 9.32 6.21
C LEU A 77 -8.28 10.86 6.09
N ALA A 78 -7.14 11.54 5.95
CA ALA A 78 -7.10 12.98 5.73
C ALA A 78 -7.86 13.37 4.46
N PHE A 79 -7.71 12.59 3.38
CA PHE A 79 -8.47 12.79 2.14
C PHE A 79 -9.97 12.64 2.34
N ALA A 80 -10.43 11.71 3.20
CA ALA A 80 -11.84 11.58 3.56
C ALA A 80 -12.39 12.87 4.19
N TYR A 81 -11.66 13.45 5.14
CA TYR A 81 -12.04 14.72 5.78
C TYR A 81 -12.05 15.91 4.80
N VAL A 82 -11.09 15.98 3.87
CA VAL A 82 -11.10 16.98 2.79
C VAL A 82 -12.36 16.84 1.94
N ARG A 83 -12.75 15.62 1.59
CA ARG A 83 -13.95 15.33 0.78
C ARG A 83 -15.23 15.66 1.54
N ALA A 84 -15.24 15.49 2.86
CA ALA A 84 -16.34 15.86 3.76
C ALA A 84 -16.41 17.37 4.07
N LYS A 85 -15.52 18.20 3.52
CA LYS A 85 -15.42 19.65 3.81
C LYS A 85 -15.09 19.96 5.27
N GLN A 86 -14.29 19.10 5.89
CA GLN A 86 -13.82 19.19 7.27
C GLN A 86 -12.29 19.43 7.32
N PRO A 87 -11.82 20.65 6.99
CA PRO A 87 -10.40 20.91 6.77
C PRO A 87 -9.55 20.92 8.07
N TYR A 88 -10.15 21.22 9.23
CA TYR A 88 -9.42 21.24 10.49
C TYR A 88 -9.09 19.81 10.94
N GLU A 89 -10.05 18.91 10.83
CA GLU A 89 -9.89 17.49 11.10
C GLU A 89 -8.90 16.84 10.11
N ALA A 90 -8.96 17.23 8.84
CA ALA A 90 -7.97 16.79 7.86
C ALA A 90 -6.53 17.19 8.26
N LEU A 91 -6.36 18.42 8.78
CA LEU A 91 -5.06 18.91 9.24
C LEU A 91 -4.60 18.20 10.51
N ASP A 92 -5.51 17.91 11.44
CA ASP A 92 -5.22 17.10 12.63
C ASP A 92 -4.74 15.71 12.25
N VAL A 93 -5.40 15.05 11.30
CA VAL A 93 -4.97 13.74 10.79
C VAL A 93 -3.61 13.83 10.10
N ALA A 94 -3.38 14.86 9.28
CA ALA A 94 -2.10 15.05 8.60
C ALA A 94 -0.94 15.24 9.59
N ARG A 95 -1.17 15.90 10.74
CA ARG A 95 -0.15 16.00 11.80
C ARG A 95 0.20 14.64 12.41
N ARG A 96 -0.79 13.75 12.60
CA ARG A 96 -0.56 12.38 13.11
C ARG A 96 0.39 11.56 12.23
N VAL A 97 0.54 11.91 10.94
CA VAL A 97 1.47 11.25 10.01
C VAL A 97 2.92 11.64 10.29
N VAL A 98 3.17 12.86 10.76
CA VAL A 98 4.52 13.41 10.99
C VAL A 98 5.08 12.99 12.34
N GLU A 99 4.21 12.59 13.27
CA GLU A 99 4.57 12.20 14.64
C GLU A 99 4.81 10.68 14.80
N GLN A 100 4.82 9.90 13.71
CA GLN A 100 5.08 8.45 13.71
C GLN A 100 6.39 8.05 13.04
#